data_AF-A0A0S8A4Z9-F1
#
_entry.id   AF-A0A0S8A4Z9-F1
#
_cell.length_a   1.000
_cell.length_b   1.000
_cell.length_c   1.000
_cell.angle_alpha   90.00
_cell.angle_beta   90.00
_cell.angle_gamma   90.00
#
_symmetry.space_group_name_H-M   'P 1'
#
loop_
_entity.id
_entity.type
_entity.pdbx_description
1 polymer ?
#
loop_
_entity_poly.entity_id
_entity_poly.type
_entity_poly.pdbx_seq_one_letter_code
_entity_poly.pdbx_strand_id
1 'polypeptide(L)'
;MPALKPVAISSWSHVGMALRLPEWNLVLLWESTGLCDIKDLESGKARKGVQLVPLSERIKKYQGEVSIRHLKVQRTPDMLQKLSDFRESVKGRPYEKDKIELLKAAYEGPFGQNVEDLSTLFCSELIAESYQQMGLLGEEKPSNEYTPKDFSEEAGLSLLAGELTAEVHAAV
;
A
#
# COMPACT_ATOMS: atom_id res chain seq x y z
N MET A 1 -13.40 -32.89 12.14
CA MET A 1 -13.61 -31.67 11.34
C MET A 1 -12.81 -30.55 11.98
N PRO A 2 -11.74 -30.02 11.37
CA PRO A 2 -11.06 -28.88 11.96
C PRO A 2 -11.97 -27.66 11.84
N ALA A 3 -12.20 -26.97 12.96
CA ALA A 3 -12.94 -25.71 12.98
C ALA A 3 -12.12 -24.65 12.21
N LEU A 4 -12.76 -24.02 11.23
CA LEU A 4 -12.22 -22.83 10.55
C LEU A 4 -11.98 -21.76 11.63
N LYS A 5 -10.72 -21.32 11.79
CA LYS A 5 -10.43 -20.15 12.61
C LYS A 5 -11.22 -18.97 12.04
N PRO A 6 -11.95 -18.19 12.85
CA PRO A 6 -12.60 -16.99 12.34
C PRO A 6 -11.50 -16.07 11.77
N VAL A 7 -11.58 -15.81 10.47
CA VAL A 7 -10.74 -14.80 9.81
C VAL A 7 -11.18 -13.47 10.42
N ALA A 8 -10.35 -12.90 11.29
CA ALA A 8 -10.56 -11.57 11.81
C ALA A 8 -10.45 -10.59 10.63
N ILE A 9 -11.60 -10.09 10.17
CA ILE A 9 -11.68 -9.03 9.17
C ILE A 9 -10.94 -7.82 9.78
N SER A 10 -9.80 -7.47 9.19
CA SER A 10 -9.02 -6.31 9.59
C SER A 10 -9.87 -5.04 9.47
N SER A 11 -9.74 -4.11 10.41
CA SER A 11 -10.31 -2.77 10.27
C SER A 11 -9.63 -1.97 9.15
N TRP A 12 -8.38 -2.30 8.83
CA TRP A 12 -7.60 -1.66 7.78
C TRP A 12 -7.92 -2.25 6.42
N SER A 13 -8.46 -1.41 5.53
CA SER A 13 -8.77 -1.75 4.15
C SER A 13 -7.73 -1.23 3.15
N HIS A 14 -6.86 -0.29 3.50
CA HIS A 14 -5.93 0.31 2.54
C HIS A 14 -4.58 0.63 3.20
N VAL A 15 -3.50 0.55 2.43
CA VAL A 15 -2.16 0.95 2.85
C VAL A 15 -1.46 1.73 1.74
N GLY A 16 -0.67 2.71 2.14
CA GLY A 16 0.19 3.48 1.25
C GLY A 16 1.45 3.94 1.96
N MET A 17 2.41 4.43 1.20
CA MET A 17 3.70 4.87 1.73
C MET A 17 3.79 6.40 1.69
N ALA A 18 4.03 6.99 2.86
CA ALA A 18 4.33 8.42 2.95
C ALA A 18 5.78 8.68 2.51
N LEU A 19 5.95 9.57 1.52
CA LEU A 19 7.24 9.91 0.93
C LEU A 19 7.51 11.42 1.03
N ARG A 20 8.78 11.78 1.23
CA ARG A 20 9.30 13.13 1.00
C ARG A 20 10.34 13.01 -0.09
N LEU A 21 10.05 13.61 -1.23
CA LEU A 21 10.90 13.50 -2.41
C LEU A 21 11.58 14.85 -2.68
N PRO A 22 12.83 14.88 -3.17
CA PRO A 22 13.55 16.13 -3.42
C PRO A 22 12.85 17.08 -4.39
N GLU A 23 12.07 16.55 -5.33
CA GLU A 23 11.37 17.32 -6.36
C GLU A 23 10.17 18.10 -5.80
N TRP A 24 9.67 17.70 -4.61
CA TRP A 24 8.45 18.22 -4.03
C TRP A 24 8.67 18.60 -2.57
N ASN A 25 8.44 19.87 -2.21
CA ASN A 25 8.51 20.33 -0.82
C ASN A 25 7.24 19.97 0.00
N LEU A 26 6.77 18.72 -0.13
CA LEU A 26 5.50 18.21 0.39
C LEU A 26 5.69 16.82 1.02
N VAL A 27 4.74 16.37 1.86
CA VAL A 27 4.58 14.94 2.15
C VAL A 27 3.59 14.35 1.17
N LEU A 28 4.03 13.33 0.45
CA LEU A 28 3.27 12.64 -0.57
C LEU A 28 2.81 11.29 -0.06
N LEU A 29 1.66 10.85 -0.54
CA LEU A 29 1.20 9.48 -0.41
C LEU A 29 1.43 8.79 -1.74
N TRP A 30 2.20 7.72 -1.71
CA TRP A 30 2.34 6.80 -2.82
C TRP A 30 1.51 5.55 -2.54
N GLU A 31 0.60 5.24 -3.45
CA GLU A 31 -0.42 4.23 -3.25
C GLU A 31 -0.92 3.66 -4.59
N SER A 32 -1.54 2.49 -4.53
CA SER A 32 -2.38 1.96 -5.62
C SER A 32 -3.82 1.97 -5.15
N THR A 33 -4.71 2.74 -5.80
CA THR A 33 -6.10 2.86 -5.33
C THR A 33 -7.10 2.92 -6.47
N GLY A 34 -8.34 2.52 -6.20
CA GLY A 34 -9.48 2.69 -7.10
C GLY A 34 -10.05 4.11 -7.13
N LEU A 35 -9.60 4.99 -6.23
CA LEU A 35 -10.02 6.39 -6.16
C LEU A 35 -9.41 7.21 -7.29
N CYS A 36 -10.16 8.20 -7.79
CA CYS A 36 -9.76 9.10 -8.87
C CYS A 36 -10.21 10.55 -8.60
N ASP A 37 -10.13 10.97 -7.34
CA ASP A 37 -10.62 12.24 -6.80
C ASP A 37 -9.51 13.27 -6.52
N ILE A 38 -8.24 12.84 -6.59
CA ILE A 38 -7.04 13.67 -6.46
C ILE A 38 -6.19 13.49 -7.71
N LYS A 39 -5.56 14.58 -8.17
CA LYS A 39 -4.65 14.53 -9.31
C LYS A 39 -3.32 13.92 -8.87
N ASP A 40 -2.90 12.88 -9.58
CA ASP A 40 -1.55 12.37 -9.50
C ASP A 40 -0.55 13.45 -9.91
N LEU A 41 0.44 13.74 -9.05
CA LEU A 41 1.39 14.83 -9.28
C LEU A 41 2.32 14.57 -10.48
N GLU A 42 2.60 13.31 -10.79
CA GLU A 42 3.48 12.96 -11.89
C GLU A 42 2.78 13.08 -13.25
N SER A 43 1.52 12.63 -13.37
CA SER A 43 0.76 12.70 -14.64
C SER A 43 -0.15 13.92 -14.78
N GLY A 44 -0.41 14.65 -13.69
CA GLY A 44 -1.34 15.79 -13.64
C GLY A 44 -2.82 15.40 -13.80
N LYS A 45 -3.15 14.10 -13.82
CA LYS A 45 -4.50 13.57 -14.06
C LYS A 45 -4.99 12.81 -12.83
N ALA A 46 -6.29 12.87 -12.56
CA ALA A 46 -6.90 11.98 -11.59
C ALA A 46 -7.19 10.62 -12.26
N ARG A 47 -6.61 9.54 -11.73
CA ARG A 47 -6.68 8.20 -12.33
C ARG A 47 -6.71 7.12 -11.24
N LYS A 48 -7.18 5.93 -11.61
CA LYS A 48 -7.06 4.72 -10.77
C LYS A 48 -5.69 4.07 -10.94
N GLY A 49 -5.28 3.28 -9.96
CA GLY A 49 -4.02 2.55 -9.92
C GLY A 49 -2.94 3.31 -9.16
N VAL A 50 -1.69 3.09 -9.55
CA VAL A 50 -0.52 3.70 -8.89
C VAL A 50 -0.50 5.21 -9.12
N GLN A 51 -0.49 5.95 -8.02
CA GLN A 51 -0.48 7.40 -8.00
C GLN A 51 0.35 7.96 -6.85
N LEU A 52 0.80 9.20 -7.04
CA LEU A 52 1.53 9.99 -6.08
C LEU A 52 0.77 11.29 -5.83
N VAL A 53 0.17 11.42 -4.65
CA VAL A 53 -0.73 12.54 -4.30
C VAL A 53 -0.27 13.24 -3.02
N PRO A 54 -0.65 14.51 -2.77
CA PRO A 54 -0.37 15.13 -1.48
C PRO A 54 -1.07 14.37 -0.33
N LEU A 55 -0.32 13.89 0.66
CA LEU A 55 -0.86 13.13 1.79
C LEU A 55 -1.96 13.91 2.52
N SER A 56 -1.73 15.21 2.71
CA SER A 56 -2.71 16.09 3.37
C SER A 56 -4.04 16.22 2.62
N GLU A 57 -4.05 16.15 1.29
CA GLU A 57 -5.29 16.17 0.52
C GLU A 57 -6.03 14.84 0.62
N ARG A 58 -5.30 13.71 0.62
CA ARG A 58 -5.93 12.40 0.80
C ARG A 58 -6.57 12.28 2.17
N ILE A 59 -5.86 12.62 3.24
CA ILE A 59 -6.42 12.56 4.60
C ILE A 59 -7.70 13.41 4.71
N LYS A 60 -7.69 14.63 4.17
CA LYS A 60 -8.87 15.52 4.21
C LYS A 60 -10.10 14.99 3.47
N LYS A 61 -9.90 14.23 2.38
CA LYS A 61 -11.00 13.70 1.55
C LYS A 61 -11.45 12.31 1.98
N TYR A 62 -10.61 11.58 2.71
CA TYR A 62 -10.88 10.20 3.07
C TYR A 62 -12.00 10.13 4.10
N GLN A 63 -13.00 9.30 3.82
CA GLN A 63 -14.10 9.03 4.74
C GLN A 63 -13.82 7.71 5.46
N GLY A 64 -13.11 7.80 6.57
CA GLY A 64 -12.73 6.64 7.36
C GLY A 64 -11.62 6.95 8.37
N GLU A 65 -11.17 5.92 9.07
CA GLU A 65 -10.05 6.03 10.00
C GLU A 65 -8.72 6.02 9.23
N VAL A 66 -7.79 6.86 9.67
CA VAL A 66 -6.43 6.90 9.14
C VAL A 66 -5.46 6.75 10.30
N SER A 67 -4.54 5.80 10.20
CA SER A 67 -3.38 5.69 11.08
C SER A 67 -2.08 5.85 10.29
N ILE A 68 -1.04 6.30 10.97
CA ILE A 68 0.31 6.44 10.42
C ILE A 68 1.27 5.65 11.29
N ARG A 69 2.10 4.83 10.65
CA ARG A 69 3.23 4.14 11.28
C ARG A 69 4.52 4.62 10.63
N HIS A 70 5.48 5.05 11.45
CA HIS A 70 6.77 5.53 10.95
C HIS A 70 7.74 4.37 10.77
N LEU A 71 8.33 4.26 9.58
CA LEU A 71 9.48 3.39 9.33
C LEU A 71 10.75 4.00 9.95
N LYS A 72 11.22 3.40 11.04
CA LYS A 72 12.48 3.71 11.71
C LYS A 72 13.57 2.76 11.21
N VAL A 73 14.34 3.23 10.24
CA VAL A 73 15.51 2.52 9.72
C VAL A 73 16.57 3.52 9.30
N GLN A 74 17.84 3.12 9.36
CA GLN A 74 18.91 3.85 8.70
C GLN A 74 18.75 3.68 7.18
N ARG A 75 18.23 4.71 6.50
CA ARG A 75 18.05 4.71 5.04
C ARG A 75 19.40 4.86 4.37
N THR A 76 19.80 3.87 3.58
CA THR A 76 21.02 3.92 2.76
C THR A 76 20.71 4.52 1.38
N PRO A 77 21.71 5.07 0.66
CA PRO A 77 21.52 5.51 -0.71
C PRO A 77 21.00 4.38 -1.64
N ASP A 78 21.46 3.15 -1.44
CA ASP A 78 21.00 1.97 -2.22
C ASP A 78 19.49 1.71 -2.02
N MET A 79 19.00 1.74 -0.77
CA MET A 79 17.57 1.60 -0.47
C MET A 79 16.74 2.66 -1.19
N LEU A 80 17.18 3.92 -1.12
CA LEU A 80 16.46 5.04 -1.74
C LEU A 80 16.49 4.95 -3.27
N GLN A 81 17.61 4.52 -3.85
CA GLN A 81 17.73 4.31 -5.29
C GLN A 81 16.80 3.20 -5.76
N LYS A 82 16.80 2.04 -5.10
CA LYS A 82 15.90 0.91 -5.46
C LYS A 82 14.43 1.28 -5.34
N LEU A 83 14.04 2.04 -4.31
CA LEU A 83 12.69 2.58 -4.20
C LEU A 83 12.35 3.52 -5.37
N SER A 84 13.29 4.38 -5.77
CA SER A 84 13.13 5.28 -6.90
C SER A 84 12.99 4.51 -8.22
N ASP A 85 13.85 3.53 -8.46
CA ASP A 85 13.84 2.69 -9.67
C ASP A 85 12.53 1.91 -9.77
N PHE A 86 12.07 1.32 -8.66
CA PHE A 86 10.80 0.62 -8.61
C PHE A 86 9.64 1.57 -8.92
N ARG A 87 9.59 2.75 -8.30
CA ARG A 87 8.57 3.77 -8.58
C ARG A 87 8.50 4.15 -10.05
N GLU A 88 9.64 4.40 -10.70
CA GLU A 88 9.67 4.71 -12.14
C GLU A 88 9.23 3.50 -12.99
N SER A 89 9.56 2.26 -12.58
CA SER A 89 9.16 1.04 -13.30
C SER A 89 7.65 0.75 -13.29
N VAL A 90 6.94 1.23 -12.26
CA VAL A 90 5.48 1.07 -12.09
C VAL A 90 4.69 2.33 -12.44
N LYS A 91 5.39 3.42 -12.78
CA LYS A 91 4.80 4.70 -13.13
C LYS A 91 3.84 4.57 -14.29
N GLY A 92 2.62 5.09 -14.08
CA GLY A 92 1.61 5.09 -15.12
C GLY A 92 1.07 3.72 -15.52
N ARG A 93 1.42 2.63 -14.81
CA ARG A 93 0.77 1.34 -15.01
C ARG A 93 -0.72 1.51 -14.68
N PRO A 94 -1.61 1.45 -15.69
CA PRO A 94 -3.03 1.44 -15.41
C PRO A 94 -3.35 0.15 -14.68
N TYR A 95 -4.47 0.18 -13.97
CA TYR A 95 -5.10 -1.04 -13.52
C TYR A 95 -5.38 -1.95 -14.73
N GLU A 96 -4.64 -3.05 -14.88
CA GLU A 96 -4.90 -4.04 -15.93
C GLU A 96 -6.22 -4.73 -15.61
N LYS A 97 -7.27 -4.46 -16.40
CA LYS A 97 -8.61 -5.03 -16.21
C LYS A 97 -8.58 -6.56 -16.15
N ASP A 98 -7.69 -7.19 -16.92
CA ASP A 98 -7.56 -8.65 -16.95
C ASP A 98 -7.02 -9.21 -15.63
N LYS A 99 -6.07 -8.51 -14.98
CA LYS A 99 -5.57 -8.86 -13.64
C LYS A 99 -6.64 -8.64 -12.57
N ILE A 100 -7.45 -7.58 -12.71
CA ILE A 100 -8.63 -7.36 -11.85
C ILE A 100 -9.60 -8.54 -11.98
N GLU A 101 -9.94 -8.95 -13.19
CA GLU A 101 -10.89 -10.04 -13.43
C GLU A 101 -10.36 -11.39 -12.93
N LEU A 102 -9.06 -11.66 -13.11
CA LEU A 102 -8.39 -12.84 -12.56
C LEU A 102 -8.42 -12.88 -11.03
N LEU A 103 -8.07 -11.76 -10.37
CA LEU A 103 -8.15 -11.68 -8.91
C LEU A 103 -9.59 -11.71 -8.40
N LYS A 104 -10.54 -11.06 -9.09
CA LYS A 104 -11.98 -11.17 -8.77
C LYS A 104 -12.43 -12.60 -8.80
N ALA A 105 -12.13 -13.32 -9.88
CA ALA A 105 -12.54 -14.71 -10.03
C ALA A 105 -11.90 -15.62 -8.97
N ALA A 106 -10.66 -15.36 -8.57
CA ALA A 106 -10.00 -16.08 -7.47
C ALA A 106 -10.64 -15.78 -6.11
N TYR A 107 -11.09 -14.55 -5.90
CA TYR A 107 -11.71 -14.10 -4.64
C TYR A 107 -13.20 -14.50 -4.54
N GLU A 108 -13.96 -14.45 -5.65
CA GLU A 108 -15.37 -14.86 -5.81
C GLU A 108 -15.63 -16.37 -5.64
N GLY A 109 -14.62 -17.16 -5.26
CA GLY A 109 -14.84 -18.49 -4.65
C GLY A 109 -15.74 -18.39 -3.40
N PRO A 110 -16.03 -19.49 -2.68
CA PRO A 110 -17.04 -19.52 -1.60
C PRO A 110 -16.85 -18.54 -0.41
N PHE A 111 -15.86 -17.65 -0.47
CA PHE A 111 -15.53 -16.59 0.47
C PHE A 111 -15.69 -15.14 -0.08
N GLY A 112 -15.99 -14.92 -1.37
CA GLY A 112 -15.86 -13.60 -2.00
C GLY A 112 -17.16 -12.83 -2.19
N GLN A 113 -17.35 -11.76 -1.41
CA GLN A 113 -18.43 -10.78 -1.61
C GLN A 113 -17.96 -9.36 -1.98
N ASN A 114 -16.66 -9.06 -2.07
CA ASN A 114 -16.19 -7.67 -2.11
C ASN A 114 -15.43 -7.31 -3.40
N VAL A 115 -16.12 -6.58 -4.28
CA VAL A 115 -15.53 -5.93 -5.48
C VAL A 115 -14.59 -4.76 -5.10
N GLU A 116 -14.66 -4.27 -3.86
CA GLU A 116 -13.80 -3.21 -3.32
C GLU A 116 -12.39 -3.69 -2.92
N ASP A 117 -12.21 -5.00 -2.73
CA ASP A 117 -11.04 -5.64 -2.11
C ASP A 117 -9.89 -5.96 -3.08
N LEU A 118 -9.92 -5.40 -4.29
CA LEU A 118 -8.81 -5.58 -5.24
C LEU A 118 -7.82 -4.44 -5.09
N SER A 119 -8.31 -3.22 -4.86
CA SER A 119 -7.45 -2.06 -4.60
C SER A 119 -6.61 -2.26 -3.36
N THR A 120 -7.15 -2.97 -2.39
CA THR A 120 -6.50 -3.36 -1.15
C THR A 120 -5.37 -4.36 -1.43
N LEU A 121 -5.56 -5.35 -2.31
CA LEU A 121 -4.51 -6.31 -2.69
C LEU A 121 -3.37 -5.65 -3.47
N PHE A 122 -3.68 -4.73 -4.39
CA PHE A 122 -2.63 -4.01 -5.13
C PHE A 122 -1.92 -2.94 -4.29
N CYS A 123 -2.59 -2.36 -3.27
CA CYS A 123 -1.96 -1.37 -2.41
C CYS A 123 -0.93 -2.01 -1.49
N SER A 124 -1.26 -3.16 -0.87
CA SER A 124 -0.32 -3.90 -0.04
C SER A 124 0.79 -4.55 -0.85
N GLU A 125 0.51 -5.09 -2.04
CA GLU A 125 1.54 -5.57 -2.97
C GLU A 125 2.54 -4.46 -3.31
N LEU A 126 2.05 -3.26 -3.66
CA LEU A 126 2.90 -2.11 -3.95
C LEU A 126 3.85 -1.81 -2.78
N ILE A 127 3.33 -1.77 -1.55
CA ILE A 127 4.14 -1.44 -0.37
C ILE A 127 5.08 -2.58 0.01
N ALA A 128 4.64 -3.84 -0.10
CA ALA A 128 5.46 -5.01 0.16
C ALA A 128 6.64 -5.10 -0.81
N GLU A 129 6.38 -4.97 -2.11
CA GLU A 129 7.41 -4.95 -3.16
C GLU A 129 8.41 -3.83 -2.90
N SER A 130 7.94 -2.66 -2.49
CA SER A 130 8.83 -1.54 -2.13
C SER A 130 9.76 -1.88 -0.98
N TYR A 131 9.24 -2.53 0.06
CA TYR A 131 10.05 -2.95 1.20
C TYR A 131 11.01 -4.07 0.82
N GLN A 132 10.62 -4.99 -0.06
CA GLN A 132 11.50 -6.03 -0.61
C GLN A 132 12.63 -5.44 -1.45
N GLN A 133 12.32 -4.53 -2.37
CA GLN A 133 13.32 -3.81 -3.16
C GLN A 133 14.28 -3.03 -2.24
N MET A 134 13.78 -2.43 -1.16
CA MET A 134 14.62 -1.77 -0.14
C MET A 134 15.37 -2.75 0.78
N GLY A 135 15.17 -4.07 0.68
CA GLY A 135 15.78 -5.07 1.57
C GLY A 135 15.27 -5.02 3.01
N LEU A 136 14.09 -4.44 3.24
CA LEU A 136 13.40 -4.37 4.54
C LEU A 136 12.51 -5.59 4.78
N LEU A 137 12.05 -6.24 3.71
CA LEU A 137 11.36 -7.52 3.74
C LEU A 137 12.13 -8.53 2.88
N GLY A 138 12.02 -9.81 3.22
CA GLY A 138 12.56 -10.89 2.42
C GLY A 138 11.63 -11.26 1.26
N GLU A 139 12.16 -11.98 0.28
CA GLU A 139 11.44 -12.42 -0.93
C GLU A 139 10.78 -13.80 -0.76
N GLU A 140 10.91 -14.45 0.41
CA GLU A 140 10.30 -15.75 0.69
C GLU A 140 8.77 -15.72 0.67
N LYS A 141 8.17 -14.60 1.09
CA LYS A 141 6.74 -14.32 0.94
C LYS A 141 6.57 -13.39 -0.26
N PRO A 142 5.90 -13.81 -1.35
CA PRO A 142 5.62 -12.95 -2.50
C PRO A 142 4.88 -11.66 -2.09
N SER A 143 5.20 -10.53 -2.74
CA SER A 143 4.60 -9.22 -2.43
C SER A 143 3.06 -9.22 -2.54
N ASN A 144 2.50 -9.97 -3.50
CA ASN A 144 1.06 -10.09 -3.71
C ASN A 144 0.31 -10.94 -2.66
N GLU A 145 1.02 -11.58 -1.71
CA GLU A 145 0.42 -12.28 -0.57
C GLU A 145 0.29 -11.37 0.67
N TYR A 146 0.76 -10.12 0.59
CA TYR A 146 0.55 -9.15 1.66
C TYR A 146 -0.82 -8.48 1.52
N THR A 147 -1.40 -8.16 2.67
CA THR A 147 -2.68 -7.46 2.83
C THR A 147 -2.46 -6.18 3.64
N PRO A 148 -3.41 -5.22 3.63
CA PRO A 148 -3.30 -4.04 4.49
C PRO A 148 -3.15 -4.38 5.98
N LYS A 149 -3.77 -5.49 6.43
CA LYS A 149 -3.63 -6.00 7.80
C LYS A 149 -2.18 -6.28 8.16
N ASP A 150 -1.39 -6.85 7.25
CA ASP A 150 0.00 -7.20 7.53
C ASP A 150 0.83 -5.97 7.96
N PHE A 151 0.48 -4.77 7.49
CA PHE A 151 1.17 -3.53 7.85
C PHE A 151 0.63 -2.87 9.13
N SER A 152 -0.39 -3.44 9.78
CA SER A 152 -0.96 -2.91 11.03
C SER A 152 -0.10 -3.26 12.25
N GLU A 153 -0.33 -2.53 13.34
CA GLU A 153 0.28 -2.84 14.64
C GLU A 153 -0.18 -4.22 15.15
N GLU A 154 -1.44 -4.60 14.92
CA GLU A 154 -2.00 -5.91 15.29
C GLU A 154 -1.25 -7.08 14.66
N ALA A 155 -0.85 -6.97 13.39
CA ALA A 155 -0.15 -8.05 12.69
C ALA A 155 1.31 -8.20 13.13
N GLY A 156 1.93 -7.16 13.70
CA GLY A 156 3.28 -7.22 14.23
C GLY A 156 4.36 -7.57 13.18
N LEU A 157 4.24 -7.05 11.96
CA LEU A 157 5.21 -7.30 10.87
C LEU A 157 6.64 -7.00 11.32
N SER A 158 7.49 -8.01 11.17
CA SER A 158 8.92 -7.92 11.50
C SER A 158 9.72 -7.62 10.23
N LEU A 159 10.53 -6.57 10.27
CA LEU A 159 11.41 -6.19 9.16
C LEU A 159 12.79 -6.82 9.32
N LEU A 160 13.48 -7.07 8.20
CA LEU A 160 14.88 -7.49 8.17
C LEU A 160 15.82 -6.42 8.76
N ALA A 161 15.42 -5.15 8.65
CA ALA A 161 16.12 -4.01 9.24
C ALA A 161 15.13 -2.91 9.68
N GLY A 162 15.33 -2.40 10.89
CA GLY A 162 14.49 -1.34 11.45
C GLY A 162 13.15 -1.85 12.01
N GLU A 163 12.22 -0.93 12.23
CA GLU A 163 10.89 -1.21 12.80
C GLU A 163 9.83 -0.24 12.26
N LEU A 164 8.57 -0.66 12.33
CA LEU A 164 7.41 0.23 12.23
C LEU A 164 6.98 0.64 13.64
N THR A 165 6.79 1.94 13.88
CA THR A 165 6.27 2.42 15.18
C THR A 165 4.84 1.94 15.46
N ALA A 166 4.36 2.18 16.68
CA ALA A 166 2.94 2.10 17.00
C ALA A 166 2.09 2.97 16.06
N GLU A 167 0.82 2.60 15.90
CA GLU A 167 -0.15 3.33 15.10
C GLU A 167 -0.48 4.68 15.76
N VAL A 168 -0.33 5.75 14.99
CA VAL A 168 -0.76 7.09 15.38
C VAL A 168 -1.97 7.46 14.53
N HIS A 169 -3.15 7.54 15.15
CA HIS A 169 -4.36 7.96 14.46
C HIS A 169 -4.26 9.43 14.04
N ALA A 170 -4.51 9.70 12.76
CA ALA A 170 -4.60 11.05 12.26
C ALA A 170 -5.94 11.67 12.72
N ALA A 171 -5.88 12.89 13.24
CA ALA A 171 -7.08 13.69 13.44
C ALA A 171 -7.59 14.13 12.05
N VAL A 172 -8.67 13.49 11.60
CA VAL A 172 -9.42 13.84 10.37
C VAL A 172 -10.44 14.93 10.66
#